data_AF-A0A0B5APF2-F1
#
_entry.id   AF-A0A0B5APF2-F1
#
_cell.length_a   1.000
_cell.length_b   1.000
_cell.length_c   1.000
_cell.angle_alpha   90.00
_cell.angle_beta   90.00
_cell.angle_gamma   90.00
#
_symmetry.space_group_name_H-M   'P 1'
#
loop_
_entity.id
_entity.type
_entity.pdbx_description
1 polymer ?
#
loop_
_entity_poly.entity_id
_entity_poly.type
_entity_poly.pdbx_seq_one_letter_code
_entity_poly.pdbx_strand_id
1 'polypeptide(L)'
;MKWFSAQLSVAITLLALAAAGTWYEGSAIRDHSFEWAYSTPFSHLIHGEVLQVSQISSLDHFVYAAKFQPALPLVMTISALYAVFLITYRVVKHDLKKWITGLVLLMILSLTLGLTLANSPTPGGTAFSYFFIGLGVISSVLTVTGYFLMSRSPEKEVIQ
;
A
#
# COMPACT_ATOMS: atom_id res chain seq x y z
N MET A 1 10.32 6.52 -19.67
CA MET A 1 11.29 5.91 -18.73
C MET A 1 12.20 4.94 -19.48
N LYS A 2 13.48 5.28 -19.67
CA LYS A 2 14.44 4.45 -20.41
C LYS A 2 14.83 3.17 -19.66
N TRP A 3 14.72 3.15 -18.32
CA TRP A 3 15.15 2.03 -17.46
C TRP A 3 13.99 1.31 -16.76
N PHE A 4 12.80 1.29 -17.36
CA PHE A 4 11.58 0.74 -16.75
C PHE A 4 11.79 -0.68 -16.20
N SER A 5 12.36 -1.60 -16.99
CA SER A 5 12.53 -3.00 -16.59
C SER A 5 13.50 -3.16 -15.42
N ALA A 6 14.58 -2.37 -15.40
CA ALA A 6 15.55 -2.37 -14.29
C ALA A 6 14.91 -1.82 -13.01
N GLN A 7 14.19 -0.70 -13.08
CA GLN A 7 13.46 -0.13 -11.94
C GLN A 7 12.42 -1.10 -11.39
N LEU A 8 11.67 -1.76 -12.26
CA LEU A 8 10.67 -2.75 -11.86
C LEU A 8 11.31 -3.97 -11.21
N SER A 9 12.44 -4.47 -11.76
CA SER A 9 13.18 -5.59 -11.17
C SER A 9 13.71 -5.25 -9.77
N VAL A 10 14.25 -4.05 -9.57
CA VAL A 10 14.67 -3.57 -8.25
C VAL A 10 13.49 -3.47 -7.29
N ALA A 11 12.36 -2.90 -7.73
CA ALA A 11 11.16 -2.79 -6.93
C ALA A 11 10.63 -4.17 -6.49
N ILE A 12 10.57 -5.14 -7.41
CA ILE A 12 10.13 -6.51 -7.12
C ILE A 12 11.11 -7.22 -6.17
N THR A 13 12.42 -7.01 -6.34
CA THR A 13 13.43 -7.60 -5.46
C THR A 13 13.30 -7.06 -4.03
N LEU A 14 13.18 -5.73 -3.89
CA LEU A 14 12.93 -5.09 -2.59
C LEU A 14 11.62 -5.56 -1.97
N LEU A 15 10.56 -5.69 -2.76
CA LEU A 15 9.27 -6.21 -2.32
C LEU A 15 9.41 -7.63 -1.78
N ALA A 16 10.09 -8.52 -2.50
CA ALA A 16 10.28 -9.91 -2.09
C ALA A 16 11.12 -10.02 -0.80
N LEU A 17 12.20 -9.24 -0.69
CA LEU A 17 13.04 -9.21 0.51
C LEU A 17 12.27 -8.64 1.72
N ALA A 18 11.54 -7.55 1.54
CA ALA A 18 10.71 -6.96 2.59
C ALA A 18 9.57 -7.90 3.00
N ALA A 19 8.96 -8.62 2.05
CA ALA A 19 7.93 -9.61 2.34
C ALA A 19 8.50 -10.79 3.13
N ALA A 20 9.67 -11.31 2.75
CA ALA A 20 10.34 -12.39 3.49
C ALA A 20 10.69 -11.96 4.92
N GLY A 21 11.24 -10.76 5.10
CA GLY A 21 11.55 -10.23 6.42
C GLY A 21 10.30 -9.94 7.26
N THR A 22 9.24 -9.38 6.65
CA THR A 22 7.94 -9.19 7.30
C THR A 22 7.34 -10.52 7.76
N TRP A 23 7.46 -11.56 6.93
CA TRP A 23 6.98 -12.90 7.26
C TRP A 23 7.77 -13.52 8.43
N TYR A 24 9.09 -13.30 8.46
CA TYR A 24 9.96 -13.73 9.54
C TYR A 24 9.67 -13.00 10.85
N GLU A 25 9.68 -11.66 10.86
CA GLU A 25 9.36 -10.86 12.05
C GLU A 25 7.94 -11.15 12.56
N GLY A 26 7.01 -11.33 11.62
CA GLY A 26 5.63 -11.67 11.89
C GLY A 26 5.42 -13.02 12.57
N SER A 27 6.34 -13.97 12.38
CA SER A 27 6.24 -15.31 12.96
C SER A 27 6.28 -15.33 14.49
N ALA A 28 6.73 -14.23 15.12
CA ALA A 28 6.68 -14.04 16.56
C ALA A 28 5.25 -14.11 17.15
N ILE A 29 4.19 -13.96 16.34
CA ILE A 29 2.81 -14.21 16.78
C ILE A 29 2.62 -15.61 17.39
N ARG A 30 3.41 -16.59 16.96
CA ARG A 30 3.35 -17.97 17.49
C ARG A 30 3.72 -18.06 18.97
N ASP A 31 4.51 -17.11 19.45
CA ASP A 31 4.97 -17.03 20.84
C ASP A 31 4.09 -16.12 21.71
N HIS A 32 3.17 -15.36 21.10
CA HIS A 32 2.33 -14.36 21.77
C HIS A 32 0.85 -14.74 21.71
N SER A 33 0.45 -15.75 22.49
CA SER A 33 -0.92 -16.29 22.44
C SER A 33 -2.04 -15.30 22.77
N PHE A 34 -1.76 -14.29 23.60
CA PHE A 34 -2.72 -13.23 23.91
C PHE A 34 -3.09 -12.37 22.69
N GLU A 35 -2.24 -12.31 21.66
CA GLU A 35 -2.48 -11.54 20.43
C GLU A 35 -3.31 -12.31 19.39
N TRP A 36 -3.56 -13.61 19.58
CA TRP A 36 -4.23 -14.43 18.56
C TRP A 36 -5.62 -13.89 18.23
N ALA A 37 -6.40 -13.51 19.24
CA ALA A 37 -7.75 -12.97 19.07
C ALA A 37 -7.81 -11.68 18.20
N TYR A 38 -6.72 -10.91 18.14
CA TYR A 38 -6.71 -9.62 17.45
C TYR A 38 -5.86 -9.65 16.18
N SER A 39 -4.86 -10.51 16.11
CA SER A 39 -3.79 -10.47 15.11
C SER A 39 -3.75 -11.72 14.22
N THR A 40 -4.73 -12.63 14.34
CA THR A 40 -4.87 -13.80 13.46
C THR A 40 -6.18 -13.84 12.64
N PRO A 41 -6.53 -12.75 11.90
CA PRO A 41 -7.80 -12.68 11.18
C PRO A 41 -7.96 -13.77 10.10
N PHE A 42 -6.87 -14.21 9.46
CA PHE A 42 -6.95 -15.25 8.44
C PHE A 42 -7.17 -16.62 9.05
N SER A 43 -6.47 -16.97 10.13
CA SER A 43 -6.77 -18.18 10.89
C SER A 43 -8.17 -18.16 11.47
N HIS A 44 -8.63 -17.02 11.97
CA HIS A 44 -9.99 -16.89 12.48
C HIS A 44 -11.04 -17.14 11.41
N LEU A 45 -10.79 -16.67 10.18
CA LEU A 45 -11.68 -16.90 9.05
C LEU A 45 -11.78 -18.39 8.66
N ILE A 46 -10.68 -19.15 8.82
CA ILE A 46 -10.61 -20.56 8.41
C ILE A 46 -11.09 -21.50 9.53
N HIS A 47 -10.67 -21.24 10.77
CA HIS A 47 -10.81 -22.17 11.89
C HIS A 47 -11.76 -21.69 12.99
N GLY A 48 -12.26 -20.45 12.91
CA GLY A 48 -12.98 -19.84 14.03
C GLY A 48 -12.00 -19.44 15.13
N GLU A 49 -12.27 -19.78 16.39
CA GLU A 49 -11.35 -19.43 17.49
C GLU A 49 -10.01 -20.16 17.37
N VAL A 50 -8.90 -19.41 17.45
CA VAL A 50 -7.55 -19.97 17.37
C VAL A 50 -7.10 -20.43 18.76
N LEU A 51 -7.00 -21.74 18.94
CA LEU A 51 -6.65 -22.36 20.23
C LEU A 51 -5.25 -22.98 20.22
N GLN A 52 -4.67 -23.21 19.03
CA GLN A 52 -3.38 -23.86 18.89
C GLN A 52 -2.49 -23.13 17.86
N VAL A 53 -1.18 -23.15 18.12
CA VAL A 53 -0.16 -22.56 17.22
C VAL A 53 -0.23 -23.15 15.81
N SER A 54 -0.58 -24.43 15.67
CA SER A 54 -0.70 -25.13 14.38
C SER A 54 -1.81 -24.57 13.49
N GLN A 55 -2.77 -23.85 14.06
CA GLN A 55 -3.87 -23.23 13.32
C GLN A 55 -3.50 -21.86 12.76
N ILE A 56 -2.36 -21.27 13.17
CA ILE A 56 -1.92 -19.94 12.76
C ILE A 56 -1.47 -19.97 11.30
N SER A 57 -2.09 -19.12 10.48
CA SER A 57 -1.79 -18.98 9.07
C SER A 57 -0.52 -18.16 8.90
N SER A 58 0.27 -18.51 7.88
CA SER A 58 1.42 -17.69 7.48
C SER A 58 1.03 -16.27 7.06
N LEU A 59 -0.23 -16.05 6.66
CA LEU A 59 -0.72 -14.70 6.36
C LEU A 59 -0.90 -13.84 7.61
N ASP A 60 -1.20 -14.45 8.76
CA ASP A 60 -1.35 -13.72 10.03
C ASP A 60 -0.02 -13.15 10.53
N HIS A 61 1.10 -13.74 10.12
CA HIS A 61 2.43 -13.18 10.39
C HIS A 61 2.54 -11.75 9.81
N PHE A 62 2.04 -11.52 8.59
CA PHE A 62 2.08 -10.18 7.99
C PHE A 62 1.19 -9.18 8.75
N VAL A 63 0.06 -9.64 9.29
CA VAL A 63 -0.83 -8.80 10.12
C VAL A 63 -0.16 -8.42 11.42
N TYR A 64 0.45 -9.39 12.09
CA TYR A 64 1.17 -9.15 13.34
C TYR A 64 2.36 -8.21 13.14
N ALA A 65 3.20 -8.45 12.13
CA ALA A 65 4.32 -7.57 11.79
C ALA A 65 3.83 -6.15 11.45
N ALA A 66 2.76 -6.01 10.65
CA ALA A 66 2.21 -4.71 10.31
C ALA A 66 1.73 -3.91 11.52
N LYS A 67 1.32 -4.56 12.62
CA LYS A 67 0.90 -3.90 13.87
C LYS A 67 2.05 -3.54 14.81
N PHE A 68 3.03 -4.44 14.98
CA PHE A 68 4.04 -4.32 16.03
C PHE A 68 5.46 -4.06 15.53
N GLN A 69 5.77 -4.42 14.28
CA GLN A 69 7.07 -4.22 13.63
C GLN A 69 6.87 -3.63 12.21
N PRO A 70 6.37 -2.38 12.09
CA PRO A 70 5.86 -1.85 10.81
C PRO A 70 6.94 -1.50 9.78
N ALA A 71 8.24 -1.53 10.14
CA ALA A 71 9.31 -1.08 9.26
C ALA A 71 9.36 -1.85 7.94
N LEU A 72 9.45 -3.18 7.99
CA LEU A 72 9.46 -4.03 6.80
C LEU A 72 8.09 -4.05 6.07
N PRO A 73 6.94 -4.13 6.76
CA PRO A 73 5.62 -3.91 6.15
C PRO A 73 5.49 -2.60 5.37
N LEU A 74 6.07 -1.50 5.86
CA LEU A 74 6.07 -0.21 5.16
C LEU A 74 6.95 -0.25 3.91
N VAL A 75 8.16 -0.82 4.00
CA VAL A 75 9.04 -1.00 2.82
C VAL A 75 8.36 -1.88 1.77
N MET A 76 7.69 -2.94 2.20
CA MET A 76 6.88 -3.81 1.34
C MET A 76 5.77 -3.03 0.65
N THR A 77 5.04 -2.19 1.40
CA THR A 77 3.95 -1.37 0.85
C THR A 77 4.47 -0.31 -0.13
N ILE A 78 5.57 0.38 0.19
CA ILE A 78 6.19 1.40 -0.66
C ILE A 78 6.68 0.77 -1.98
N SER A 79 7.37 -0.36 -1.90
CA SER A 79 7.88 -1.07 -3.09
C SER A 79 6.74 -1.60 -3.97
N ALA A 80 5.66 -2.12 -3.38
CA ALA A 80 4.45 -2.52 -4.10
C ALA A 80 3.79 -1.33 -4.80
N LEU A 81 3.57 -0.22 -4.09
CA LEU A 81 2.99 0.99 -4.66
C LEU A 81 3.85 1.55 -5.79
N TYR A 82 5.18 1.53 -5.63
CA TYR A 82 6.10 1.96 -6.67
C TYR A 82 6.01 1.06 -7.91
N ALA A 83 5.97 -0.27 -7.75
CA ALA A 83 5.80 -1.20 -8.86
C ALA A 83 4.47 -0.95 -9.61
N VAL A 84 3.37 -0.78 -8.88
CA VAL A 84 2.05 -0.43 -9.45
C VAL A 84 2.10 0.91 -10.18
N PHE A 85 2.75 1.92 -9.60
CA PHE A 85 2.94 3.22 -10.24
C PHE A 85 3.71 3.10 -11.57
N LEU A 86 4.81 2.35 -11.61
CA LEU A 86 5.58 2.13 -12.83
C LEU A 86 4.70 1.51 -13.93
N ILE A 87 3.97 0.44 -13.58
CA ILE A 87 3.09 -0.28 -14.51
C ILE A 87 1.98 0.64 -15.02
N THR A 88 1.30 1.34 -14.10
CA THR A 88 0.21 2.27 -14.43
C THR A 88 0.71 3.39 -15.32
N TYR A 89 1.86 3.98 -15.01
CA TYR A 89 2.48 5.02 -15.84
C TYR A 89 2.75 4.49 -17.25
N ARG A 90 3.27 3.27 -17.39
CA ARG A 90 3.54 2.69 -18.72
C ARG A 90 2.27 2.51 -19.55
N VAL A 91 1.17 2.10 -18.93
CA VAL A 91 -0.13 1.87 -19.60
C VAL A 91 -0.84 3.19 -19.93
N VAL A 92 -0.76 4.17 -19.03
CA VAL A 92 -1.64 5.36 -19.04
C VAL A 92 -0.92 6.65 -19.48
N LYS A 93 0.41 6.64 -19.68
CA LYS A 93 1.22 7.84 -20.02
C LYS A 93 0.73 8.68 -21.21
N HIS A 94 -0.06 8.12 -22.12
CA HIS A 94 -0.56 8.81 -23.31
C HIS A 94 -1.93 9.47 -23.09
N ASP A 95 -2.61 9.18 -21.99
CA ASP A 95 -3.96 9.66 -21.71
C ASP A 95 -4.00 10.36 -20.35
N LEU A 96 -3.86 11.68 -20.39
CA LEU A 96 -3.83 12.53 -19.19
C LEU A 96 -5.12 12.40 -18.36
N LYS A 97 -6.28 12.21 -19.01
CA LYS A 97 -7.56 12.04 -18.31
C LYS A 97 -7.54 10.78 -17.45
N LYS A 98 -7.15 9.65 -18.05
CA LYS A 98 -7.02 8.37 -17.31
C LYS A 98 -5.99 8.45 -16.19
N TRP A 99 -4.88 9.16 -16.39
CA TRP A 99 -3.86 9.36 -15.37
C TRP A 99 -4.41 10.12 -14.16
N ILE A 100 -5.13 11.23 -14.41
CA ILE A 100 -5.78 12.03 -13.37
C ILE A 100 -6.84 11.20 -12.63
N THR A 101 -7.67 10.42 -13.34
CA THR A 101 -8.64 9.52 -12.70
C THR A 101 -7.95 8.52 -11.76
N GLY A 102 -6.82 7.95 -12.17
CA GLY A 102 -6.02 7.07 -11.31
C GLY A 102 -5.51 7.76 -10.04
N LEU A 103 -5.05 9.01 -10.14
CA LEU A 103 -4.60 9.79 -8.99
C LEU A 103 -5.74 10.13 -8.02
N VAL A 104 -6.95 10.44 -8.53
CA VAL A 104 -8.14 10.65 -7.71
C VAL A 104 -8.51 9.39 -6.93
N LEU A 105 -8.51 8.22 -7.59
CA LEU A 105 -8.78 6.95 -6.93
C LEU A 105 -7.75 6.65 -5.84
N LEU A 106 -6.46 6.89 -6.12
CA LEU A 106 -5.38 6.73 -5.15
C LEU A 106 -5.53 7.69 -3.96
N MET A 107 -5.91 8.95 -4.20
CA MET A 107 -6.16 9.94 -3.16
C MET A 107 -7.29 9.49 -2.23
N ILE A 108 -8.44 9.11 -2.77
CA ILE A 108 -9.60 8.67 -1.97
C ILE A 108 -9.24 7.42 -1.16
N LEU A 109 -8.63 6.42 -1.80
CA LEU A 109 -8.23 5.18 -1.12
C LEU A 109 -7.22 5.44 -0.01
N SER A 110 -6.19 6.25 -0.27
CA SER A 110 -5.14 6.52 0.73
C SER A 110 -5.69 7.34 1.90
N LEU A 111 -6.50 8.37 1.65
CA LEU A 111 -7.09 9.16 2.74
C LEU A 111 -8.06 8.34 3.59
N THR A 112 -8.90 7.51 2.97
CA THR A 112 -9.84 6.64 3.71
C THR A 112 -9.08 5.63 4.57
N LEU A 113 -8.07 4.94 4.05
CA LEU A 113 -7.21 4.03 4.82
C LEU A 113 -6.42 4.74 5.93
N GLY A 114 -5.90 5.94 5.65
CA GLY A 114 -5.16 6.73 6.62
C GLY A 114 -6.02 7.16 7.80
N LEU A 115 -7.25 7.64 7.53
CA LEU A 115 -8.18 8.11 8.54
C LEU A 115 -8.77 6.98 9.39
N THR A 116 -9.03 5.80 8.82
CA THR A 116 -9.51 4.65 9.61
C THR A 116 -8.45 4.14 10.58
N LEU A 117 -7.17 4.22 10.21
CA LEU A 117 -6.04 3.81 11.06
C LEU A 117 -5.58 4.88 12.05
N ALA A 118 -6.04 6.13 11.92
CA ALA A 118 -5.55 7.26 12.73
C ALA A 118 -5.76 7.10 14.24
N ASN A 119 -6.79 6.35 14.64
CA ASN A 119 -7.11 6.06 16.04
C ASN A 119 -6.57 4.70 16.52
N SER A 120 -5.71 4.04 15.73
CA SER A 120 -5.17 2.74 16.11
C SER A 120 -4.26 2.85 17.33
N PRO A 121 -4.44 2.00 18.36
CA PRO A 121 -3.56 1.98 19.53
C PRO A 121 -2.19 1.32 19.26
N THR A 122 -1.97 0.81 18.04
CA THR A 122 -0.74 0.07 17.70
C THR A 122 0.30 0.99 17.05
N PRO A 123 1.61 0.79 17.31
CA PRO A 123 2.67 1.53 16.64
C PRO A 123 2.61 1.41 15.11
N GLY A 124 2.24 0.24 14.61
CA GLY A 124 2.08 0.00 13.19
C GLY A 124 0.89 0.72 12.58
N GLY A 125 -0.27 0.69 13.25
CA GLY A 125 -1.44 1.42 12.77
C GLY A 125 -1.20 2.93 12.68
N THR A 126 -0.54 3.52 13.66
CA THR A 126 -0.15 4.95 13.61
C THR A 126 0.85 5.24 12.49
N ALA A 127 1.86 4.39 12.30
CA ALA A 127 2.83 4.54 11.21
C ALA A 127 2.19 4.44 9.81
N PHE A 128 1.33 3.44 9.60
CA PHE A 128 0.56 3.30 8.35
C PHE A 128 -0.42 4.46 8.14
N SER A 129 -1.06 4.97 9.19
CA SER A 129 -1.94 6.13 9.10
C SER A 129 -1.21 7.36 8.55
N TYR A 130 -0.05 7.73 9.13
CA TYR A 130 0.73 8.86 8.64
C TYR A 130 1.22 8.66 7.21
N PHE A 131 1.67 7.44 6.88
CA PHE A 131 2.09 7.10 5.53
C PHE A 131 0.96 7.33 4.51
N PHE A 132 -0.23 6.79 4.77
CA PHE A 132 -1.37 6.89 3.86
C PHE A 132 -1.95 8.31 3.78
N ILE A 133 -1.99 9.07 4.88
CA ILE A 133 -2.40 10.48 4.85
C ILE A 133 -1.42 11.29 4.00
N GLY A 134 -0.10 11.12 4.20
CA GLY A 134 0.92 11.78 3.41
C GLY A 134 0.79 11.48 1.91
N LEU A 135 0.58 10.20 1.56
CA LEU A 135 0.34 9.77 0.18
C LEU A 135 -0.95 10.38 -0.41
N GLY A 136 -2.01 10.47 0.39
CA GLY A 136 -3.27 11.12 0.02
C GLY A 136 -3.11 12.62 -0.26
N VAL A 137 -2.33 13.34 0.54
CA VAL A 137 -2.03 14.76 0.31
C VAL A 137 -1.22 14.95 -0.96
N ILE A 138 -0.18 14.15 -1.17
CA ILE A 138 0.66 14.23 -2.38
C ILE A 138 -0.18 13.97 -3.64
N SER A 139 -1.01 12.93 -3.63
CA SER A 139 -1.89 12.60 -4.76
C SER A 139 -2.94 13.67 -5.03
N SER A 140 -3.46 14.34 -4.00
CA SER A 140 -4.34 15.51 -4.15
C SER A 140 -3.65 16.67 -4.90
N VAL A 141 -2.43 17.04 -4.49
CA VAL A 141 -1.65 18.12 -5.15
C VAL A 141 -1.36 17.79 -6.62
N LEU A 142 -0.98 16.54 -6.91
CA LEU A 142 -0.73 16.08 -8.27
C LEU A 142 -2.01 16.10 -9.12
N THR A 143 -3.14 15.72 -8.53
CA THR A 143 -4.46 15.76 -9.19
C THR A 143 -4.84 17.18 -9.59
N VAL A 144 -4.76 18.13 -8.64
CA VAL A 144 -5.07 19.55 -8.88
C VAL A 144 -4.17 20.12 -9.98
N THR A 145 -2.86 19.85 -9.90
CA THR A 145 -1.91 20.29 -10.93
C THR A 145 -2.22 19.67 -12.29
N GLY A 146 -2.55 18.37 -12.34
CA GLY A 146 -2.96 17.67 -13.55
C GLY A 146 -4.21 18.29 -14.19
N TYR A 147 -5.23 18.63 -13.41
CA TYR A 147 -6.43 19.32 -13.88
C TYR A 147 -6.12 20.71 -14.44
N PHE A 148 -5.27 21.50 -13.78
CA PHE A 148 -4.84 22.80 -14.30
C PHE A 148 -4.10 22.69 -15.64
N LEU A 149 -3.21 21.71 -15.78
CA LEU A 149 -2.50 21.46 -17.04
C LEU A 149 -3.45 21.03 -18.16
N MET A 150 -4.44 20.19 -17.84
CA MET A 150 -5.47 19.78 -18.78
C MET A 150 -6.34 20.95 -19.22
N SER A 151 -6.78 21.81 -18.30
CA SER A 151 -7.57 23.01 -18.60
C SER A 151 -6.82 24.04 -19.45
N ARG A 152 -5.48 24.03 -19.42
CA ARG A 152 -4.63 24.92 -20.23
C ARG A 152 -4.26 24.36 -21.60
N SER A 153 -4.44 23.06 -21.84
CA SER A 153 -4.29 22.50 -23.17
C SER A 153 -5.56 22.85 -23.93
N PRO A 154 -5.57 23.88 -24.79
CA PRO A 154 -6.75 24.19 -25.59
C PRO A 154 -7.01 22.96 -26.44
N GLU A 155 -8.28 22.59 -26.59
CA GLU A 155 -8.72 21.74 -27.69
C GLU A 155 -7.97 22.17 -28.96
N LYS A 156 -7.07 21.30 -29.42
CA LYS A 156 -6.80 21.24 -30.84
C LYS A 156 -8.14 20.80 -31.45
N GLU A 157 -8.70 21.65 -32.32
CA GLU A 157 -9.88 21.42 -33.16
C GLU A 157 -11.25 21.91 -32.64
N VAL A 158 -11.31 23.16 -32.20
CA VAL A 158 -12.29 24.07 -32.82
C VAL A 158 -11.52 24.75 -33.95
N ILE A 159 -11.96 24.56 -35.21
CA ILE A 159 -11.39 25.12 -36.46
C ILE A 159 -10.16 24.37 -37.02
N GLN A 160 -10.38 23.37 -37.90
CA GLN A 160 -10.10 23.45 -39.35
C GLN A 160 -10.61 22.20 -40.08
#